data_AF-X1E9M6-F1
#
_entry.id   AF-X1E9M6-F1
#
_cell.length_a   1.000
_cell.length_b   1.000
_cell.length_c   1.000
_cell.angle_alpha   90.00
_cell.angle_beta   90.00
_cell.angle_gamma   90.00
#
_symmetry.space_group_name_H-M   'P 1'
#
loop_
_entity.id
_entity.type
_entity.pdbx_description
1 polymer ?
#
loop_
_entity_poly.entity_id
_entity_poly.type
_entity_poly.pdbx_seq_one_letter_code
_entity_poly.pdbx_strand_id
1 'polypeptide(L)'
;VSGKAFLWAEATGLFLRLLKKPYILSLRGGGLLEFAGKYPGRVRRLLSGASAVTTPSRFLYQHMSKFHNDIQYLPNGLELNQYSFRLRTNPLPKLCWLRAYHKIYNPTMAVEAVALLKETFPEILLMMIGPDKQ
;
A
#
# COMPACT_ATOMS: atom_id res chain seq x y z
N VAL A 1 3.68 1.60 -12.80
CA VAL A 1 2.46 1.30 -13.58
C VAL A 1 1.22 1.65 -12.75
N SER A 2 0.84 2.94 -12.71
CA SER A 2 -0.39 3.41 -12.03
C SER A 2 -1.48 3.79 -13.04
N GLY A 3 -1.08 4.35 -14.18
CA GLY A 3 -2.01 4.79 -15.23
C GLY A 3 -2.88 3.69 -15.84
N LYS A 4 -2.34 2.49 -16.10
CA LYS A 4 -3.15 1.39 -16.67
C LYS A 4 -4.27 0.94 -15.73
N ALA A 5 -3.99 0.81 -14.43
CA ALA A 5 -4.99 0.47 -13.43
C ALA A 5 -6.05 1.56 -13.31
N PHE A 6 -5.65 2.83 -13.39
CA PHE A 6 -6.58 3.95 -13.37
C PHE A 6 -7.51 3.96 -14.60
N LEU A 7 -6.98 3.69 -15.81
CA LEU A 7 -7.78 3.59 -17.03
C LEU A 7 -8.85 2.48 -16.92
N TRP A 8 -8.49 1.34 -16.35
CA TRP A 8 -9.44 0.28 -16.06
C TRP A 8 -10.52 0.71 -15.06
N ALA A 9 -10.15 1.43 -14.00
CA ALA A 9 -11.12 1.96 -13.04
C ALA A 9 -12.07 2.99 -13.67
N GLU A 10 -11.57 3.86 -14.57
CA GLU A 10 -12.42 4.78 -15.31
C GLU A 10 -13.39 4.07 -16.25
N ALA A 11 -12.90 3.11 -17.04
CA ALA A 11 -13.73 2.37 -17.98
C ALA A 11 -14.83 1.57 -17.26
N THR A 12 -14.46 0.83 -16.21
CA THR A 12 -15.40 0.04 -15.40
C THR A 12 -16.38 0.92 -14.64
N GLY A 13 -15.93 2.04 -14.04
CA GLY A 13 -16.80 2.99 -13.36
C GLY A 13 -17.76 3.71 -14.31
N LEU A 14 -17.34 4.00 -15.55
CA LEU A 14 -18.25 4.53 -16.57
C LEU A 14 -19.31 3.50 -16.96
N PHE A 15 -18.91 2.25 -17.20
CA PHE A 15 -19.81 1.17 -17.55
C PHE A 15 -20.85 0.90 -16.45
N LEU A 16 -20.44 0.85 -15.18
CA LEU A 16 -21.34 0.65 -14.05
C LEU A 16 -22.34 1.81 -13.89
N ARG A 17 -21.92 3.05 -14.17
CA ARG A 17 -22.83 4.21 -14.20
C ARG A 17 -23.88 4.09 -15.30
N LEU A 18 -23.48 3.66 -16.51
CA LEU A 18 -24.42 3.43 -17.61
C LEU A 18 -25.46 2.37 -17.24
N LEU A 19 -25.05 1.33 -16.52
CA LEU A 19 -25.95 0.29 -16.01
C LEU A 19 -26.72 0.67 -14.73
N LYS A 20 -26.55 1.90 -14.21
CA LYS A 20 -27.12 2.37 -12.94
C LYS A 20 -26.81 1.42 -11.77
N LYS A 21 -25.63 0.81 -11.76
CA LYS A 21 -25.18 -0.07 -10.68
C LYS A 21 -24.29 0.72 -9.72
N PRO A 22 -24.61 0.77 -8.41
CA PRO A 22 -23.77 1.41 -7.42
C PRO A 22 -22.43 0.65 -7.30
N TYR A 23 -21.36 1.39 -7.03
CA TYR A 23 -20.03 0.81 -6.88
C TYR A 23 -19.19 1.60 -5.89
N ILE A 24 -18.21 0.92 -5.30
CA ILE A 24 -17.28 1.49 -4.32
C ILE A 24 -15.88 1.45 -4.92
N LEU A 25 -15.16 2.57 -4.81
CA LEU A 25 -13.74 2.64 -5.19
C LEU A 25 -12.86 2.50 -3.96
N SER A 26 -11.82 1.67 -4.03
CA SER A 26 -10.81 1.56 -2.97
C SER A 26 -9.47 2.11 -3.47
N LEU A 27 -9.02 3.22 -2.88
CA LEU A 27 -7.78 3.90 -3.28
C LEU A 27 -6.57 3.17 -2.72
N ARG A 28 -5.65 2.78 -3.62
CA ARG A 28 -4.42 2.05 -3.29
C ARG A 28 -3.25 2.53 -4.15
N GLY A 29 -2.04 2.37 -3.63
CA GLY A 29 -0.78 2.61 -4.34
C GLY A 29 -0.31 4.06 -4.32
N GLY A 30 1.01 4.25 -4.12
CA GLY A 30 1.62 5.59 -4.05
C GLY A 30 1.55 6.38 -5.37
N GLY A 31 1.62 5.69 -6.52
CA GLY A 31 1.54 6.33 -7.84
C GLY A 31 0.17 6.92 -8.19
N LEU A 32 -0.84 6.81 -7.31
CA LEU A 32 -2.12 7.48 -7.48
C LEU A 32 -1.98 9.00 -7.28
N LEU A 33 -1.16 9.46 -6.33
CA LEU A 33 -0.97 10.89 -6.07
C LEU A 33 -0.30 11.60 -7.23
N GLU A 34 0.74 11.00 -7.81
CA GLU A 34 1.41 11.50 -9.01
C GLU A 34 0.42 11.61 -10.17
N PHE A 35 -0.39 10.57 -10.38
CA PHE A 35 -1.43 10.58 -11.41
C PHE A 35 -2.49 11.66 -11.16
N ALA A 36 -2.92 11.83 -9.92
CA ALA A 36 -3.90 12.84 -9.54
C ALA A 36 -3.37 14.27 -9.70
N GLY A 37 -2.06 14.49 -9.46
CA GLY A 37 -1.39 15.75 -9.78
C GLY A 37 -1.38 16.04 -11.28
N LYS A 38 -1.14 15.03 -12.12
CA LYS A 38 -1.09 15.19 -13.58
C LYS A 38 -2.47 15.31 -14.23
N TYR A 39 -3.48 14.62 -13.70
CA TYR A 39 -4.83 14.55 -14.30
C TYR A 39 -5.95 14.76 -13.26
N PRO A 40 -6.00 15.93 -12.59
CA PRO A 40 -6.91 16.18 -11.48
C PRO A 40 -8.39 16.05 -11.85
N GLY A 41 -8.78 16.54 -13.04
CA GLY A 41 -10.17 16.48 -13.50
C GLY A 41 -10.69 15.05 -13.73
N ARG A 42 -9.82 14.15 -14.21
CA ARG A 42 -10.16 12.73 -14.40
C ARG A 42 -10.37 12.02 -13.07
N VAL A 43 -9.49 12.28 -12.12
CA VAL A 43 -9.61 11.76 -10.75
C VAL A 43 -10.90 12.23 -10.11
N ARG A 44 -11.19 13.54 -10.11
CA ARG A 44 -12.45 14.08 -9.57
C ARG A 44 -13.67 13.40 -10.19
N ARG A 45 -13.70 13.28 -11.52
CA ARG A 45 -14.82 12.65 -12.25
C ARG A 45 -15.02 11.19 -11.87
N LEU A 46 -13.94 10.42 -11.73
CA LEU A 46 -14.02 9.01 -11.34
C LEU A 46 -14.53 8.87 -9.90
N LEU A 47 -13.95 9.63 -8.97
CA LEU A 47 -14.31 9.56 -7.54
C LEU A 47 -15.75 9.99 -7.30
N SER A 48 -16.20 11.10 -7.90
CA SER A 48 -17.58 11.59 -7.76
C SER A 48 -18.63 10.67 -8.39
N GLY A 49 -18.23 9.71 -9.24
CA GLY A 49 -19.16 8.75 -9.82
C GLY A 49 -19.46 7.55 -8.92
N ALA A 50 -18.64 7.32 -7.89
CA ALA A 50 -18.78 6.19 -6.98
C ALA A 50 -19.79 6.48 -5.87
N SER A 51 -20.45 5.43 -5.38
CA SER A 51 -21.35 5.52 -4.23
C SER A 51 -20.60 5.71 -2.91
N ALA A 52 -19.36 5.21 -2.84
CA ALA A 52 -18.43 5.49 -1.76
C ALA A 52 -16.99 5.37 -2.27
N VAL A 53 -16.08 6.09 -1.64
CA VAL A 53 -14.64 6.00 -1.88
C VAL A 53 -13.96 5.64 -0.57
N THR A 54 -13.20 4.55 -0.54
CA THR A 54 -12.51 4.05 0.66
C THR A 54 -11.00 4.02 0.47
N THR A 55 -10.24 4.05 1.57
CA THR A 55 -8.80 3.76 1.51
C THR A 55 -8.29 3.17 2.82
N PRO A 56 -7.39 2.15 2.77
CA PRO A 56 -6.70 1.65 3.96
C PRO A 56 -5.49 2.48 4.35
N SER A 57 -5.09 3.47 3.53
CA SER A 57 -3.90 4.27 3.76
C SER A 57 -4.27 5.64 4.31
N ARG A 58 -3.83 5.94 5.54
CA ARG A 58 -3.98 7.29 6.12
C ARG A 58 -3.31 8.36 5.25
N PHE A 59 -2.17 8.02 4.65
CA PHE A 59 -1.46 8.90 3.73
C PHE A 59 -2.32 9.24 2.50
N LEU A 60 -2.96 8.25 1.87
CA LEU A 60 -3.85 8.51 0.74
C LEU A 60 -5.10 9.25 1.18
N TYR A 61 -5.70 8.91 2.32
CA TYR A 61 -6.84 9.64 2.89
C TYR A 61 -6.54 11.14 2.97
N GLN A 62 -5.45 11.53 3.65
CA GLN A 62 -5.07 12.93 3.83
C GLN A 62 -4.80 13.67 2.50
N HIS A 63 -4.09 13.04 1.56
CA HIS A 63 -3.67 13.73 0.33
C HIS A 63 -4.73 13.70 -0.77
N MET A 64 -5.65 12.73 -0.74
CA MET A 64 -6.72 12.60 -1.72
C MET A 64 -7.99 13.37 -1.36
N SER A 65 -8.15 13.80 -0.10
CA SER A 65 -9.31 14.61 0.34
C SER A 65 -9.52 15.87 -0.51
N LYS A 66 -8.45 16.46 -1.07
CA LYS A 66 -8.56 17.61 -1.97
C LYS A 66 -9.24 17.30 -3.32
N PHE A 67 -9.29 16.02 -3.71
CA PHE A 67 -9.94 15.56 -4.95
C PHE A 67 -11.36 15.05 -4.71
N HIS A 68 -11.66 14.55 -3.50
CA HIS A 68 -12.99 14.10 -3.10
C HIS A 68 -13.12 14.21 -1.57
N ASN A 69 -14.15 14.91 -1.09
CA ASN A 69 -14.24 15.26 0.34
C ASN A 69 -14.71 14.10 1.22
N ASP A 70 -15.47 13.15 0.66
CA ASP A 70 -16.07 12.03 1.41
C ASP A 70 -15.33 10.71 1.19
N ILE A 71 -14.00 10.73 1.36
CA ILE A 71 -13.19 9.52 1.37
C ILE A 71 -13.29 8.89 2.76
N GLN A 72 -13.63 7.61 2.82
CA GLN A 72 -13.71 6.87 4.08
C GLN A 72 -12.40 6.13 4.35
N TYR A 73 -11.83 6.34 5.54
CA TYR A 73 -10.68 5.55 5.99
C TYR A 73 -11.15 4.18 6.49
N LEU A 74 -10.71 3.12 5.80
CA LEU A 74 -11.06 1.73 6.12
C LEU A 74 -9.78 0.87 6.19
N PRO A 75 -9.19 0.67 7.39
CA PRO A 75 -7.95 -0.09 7.53
C PRO A 75 -8.13 -1.55 7.11
N ASN A 76 -7.04 -2.19 6.68
CA ASN A 76 -7.07 -3.63 6.42
C ASN A 76 -7.33 -4.36 7.74
N GLY A 77 -8.30 -5.27 7.74
CA GLY A 77 -8.56 -6.15 8.88
C GLY A 77 -7.39 -7.11 9.13
N LEU A 78 -7.24 -7.51 10.39
CA LEU A 78 -6.35 -8.58 10.82
C LEU A 78 -7.17 -9.63 11.57
N GLU A 79 -6.98 -10.89 11.24
CA GLU A 79 -7.58 -12.01 11.97
C GLU A 79 -6.82 -12.26 13.26
N LEU A 80 -7.21 -11.59 14.35
CA LEU A 80 -6.46 -11.62 15.61
C LEU A 80 -6.22 -13.04 16.16
N ASN A 81 -7.11 -13.98 15.88
CA ASN A 81 -6.96 -15.39 16.27
C ASN A 81 -5.72 -16.05 15.67
N GLN A 82 -5.23 -15.57 14.52
CA GLN A 82 -3.98 -16.05 13.90
C GLN A 82 -2.72 -15.41 14.51
N TYR A 83 -2.87 -14.35 15.30
CA TYR A 83 -1.76 -13.56 15.86
C TYR A 83 -1.76 -13.64 17.38
N SER A 84 -1.25 -14.76 17.91
CA SER A 84 -1.06 -14.91 19.36
C SER A 84 -0.01 -13.92 19.88
N PHE A 85 -0.38 -13.14 20.90
CA PHE A 85 0.56 -12.26 21.57
C PHE A 85 1.66 -13.07 22.26
N ARG A 86 2.91 -12.65 22.10
CA ARG A 86 4.07 -13.25 22.74
C ARG A 86 4.95 -12.17 23.35
N LEU A 87 4.96 -12.09 24.68
CA LEU A 87 5.90 -11.24 25.40
C LEU A 87 7.33 -11.78 25.24
N ARG A 88 8.27 -10.90 24.88
CA ARG A 88 9.70 -11.24 24.77
C ARG A 88 10.46 -10.50 25.86
N THR A 89 10.99 -11.24 26.84
CA THR A 89 11.73 -10.67 27.98
C THR A 89 13.23 -10.50 27.71
N ASN A 90 13.79 -11.25 26.77
CA ASN A 90 15.18 -11.12 26.32
C ASN A 90 15.25 -11.25 24.79
N PRO A 91 14.94 -10.18 24.02
CA PRO A 91 14.94 -10.24 22.57
C PRO A 91 16.37 -10.33 22.03
N LEU A 92 16.64 -11.34 21.19
CA LEU A 92 17.88 -11.46 20.42
C LEU A 92 17.80 -10.61 19.14
N PRO A 93 18.93 -10.13 18.58
CA PRO A 93 18.96 -9.34 17.35
C PRO A 93 18.76 -10.21 16.10
N LYS A 94 17.63 -10.90 16.03
CA LYS A 94 17.20 -11.71 14.88
C LYS A 94 16.17 -10.92 14.08
N LEU A 95 16.61 -10.35 12.97
CA LEU A 95 15.79 -9.57 12.07
C LEU A 95 15.18 -10.48 11.00
N CYS A 96 13.91 -10.23 10.68
CA CYS A 96 13.24 -10.85 9.54
C CYS A 96 12.86 -9.79 8.52
N TRP A 97 13.24 -10.00 7.26
CA TRP A 97 12.83 -9.21 6.12
C TRP A 97 11.87 -10.04 5.28
N LEU A 98 10.64 -9.55 5.08
CA LEU A 98 9.54 -10.29 4.47
C LEU A 98 8.99 -9.56 3.24
N ARG A 99 9.71 -9.59 2.11
CA ARG A 99 9.32 -8.90 0.88
C ARG A 99 9.85 -9.66 -0.34
N ALA A 100 9.34 -9.35 -1.54
CA ALA A 100 9.91 -9.87 -2.77
C ALA A 100 11.28 -9.25 -3.04
N TYR A 101 12.22 -10.03 -3.58
CA TYR A 101 13.52 -9.52 -4.04
C TYR A 101 13.33 -8.76 -5.35
N HIS A 102 12.91 -7.50 -5.23
CA HIS A 102 12.62 -6.63 -6.37
C HIS A 102 13.21 -5.25 -6.12
N LYS A 103 13.67 -4.58 -7.19
CA LYS A 103 14.35 -3.28 -7.14
C LYS A 103 13.60 -2.21 -6.33
N ILE A 104 12.26 -2.21 -6.40
CA ILE A 104 11.42 -1.24 -5.67
C ILE A 104 11.53 -1.34 -4.15
N TYR A 105 11.92 -2.51 -3.63
CA TYR A 105 12.10 -2.75 -2.20
C TYR A 105 13.55 -2.65 -1.74
N ASN A 106 14.49 -2.45 -2.68
CA ASN A 106 15.92 -2.36 -2.44
C ASN A 106 16.42 -3.40 -1.41
N PRO A 107 16.36 -4.72 -1.73
CA PRO A 107 16.72 -5.77 -0.78
C PRO A 107 18.15 -5.63 -0.23
N THR A 108 19.07 -5.07 -1.02
CA THR A 108 20.47 -4.86 -0.62
C THR A 108 20.60 -3.92 0.59
N MET A 109 19.72 -2.92 0.71
CA MET A 109 19.74 -2.00 1.85
C MET A 109 19.61 -2.73 3.20
N ALA A 110 18.83 -3.81 3.26
CA ALA A 110 18.69 -4.59 4.49
C ALA A 110 20.00 -5.27 4.89
N VAL A 111 20.76 -5.75 3.91
CA VAL A 111 22.07 -6.38 4.13
C VAL A 111 23.10 -5.35 4.55
N GLU A 112 23.16 -4.20 3.86
CA GLU A 112 24.08 -3.09 4.17
C GLU A 112 23.83 -2.56 5.59
N ALA A 113 22.57 -2.33 5.96
CA ALA A 113 22.21 -1.89 7.31
C ALA A 113 22.68 -2.90 8.38
N VAL A 114 22.54 -4.21 8.12
CA VAL A 114 22.97 -5.25 9.05
C VAL A 114 24.50 -5.36 9.11
N ALA A 115 25.20 -5.13 8.01
CA ALA A 115 26.66 -5.09 8.00
C ALA A 115 27.19 -3.98 8.93
N LEU A 116 26.58 -2.79 8.89
CA LEU A 116 26.92 -1.70 9.82
C LEU A 116 26.60 -2.04 11.28
N LEU A 117 25.44 -2.67 11.53
CA LEU A 117 25.03 -3.05 12.89
C LEU A 117 25.87 -4.18 13.49
N LYS A 118 26.57 -4.97 12.66
CA LYS A 118 27.41 -6.09 13.11
C LYS A 118 28.53 -5.65 14.04
N GLU A 119 29.01 -4.41 13.90
CA GLU A 119 30.03 -3.82 14.78
C GLU A 119 29.53 -3.66 16.23
N THR A 120 28.25 -3.34 16.40
CA THR A 120 27.64 -3.16 17.74
C THR A 120 26.99 -4.45 18.25
N PHE A 121 26.46 -5.28 17.35
CA PHE A 121 25.77 -6.53 17.66
C PHE A 121 26.41 -7.69 16.90
N PRO A 122 27.52 -8.26 17.38
CA PRO A 122 28.25 -9.32 16.68
C PRO A 122 27.41 -10.57 16.38
N GLU A 123 26.35 -10.82 17.14
CA GLU A 123 25.42 -11.94 16.98
C GLU A 123 24.18 -11.65 16.13
N ILE A 124 24.06 -10.43 15.56
CA ILE A 124 22.93 -10.06 14.69
C ILE A 124 22.79 -11.04 13.52
N LEU A 125 21.54 -11.42 13.24
CA LEU A 125 21.15 -12.31 12.16
C LEU A 125 20.02 -11.69 11.35
N LEU A 126 20.15 -11.72 10.02
CA LEU A 126 19.12 -11.30 9.08
C LEU A 126 18.58 -12.52 8.34
N MET A 127 17.28 -12.80 8.51
CA MET A 127 16.55 -13.78 7.72
C MET A 127 15.72 -13.03 6.67
N MET A 128 16.04 -13.22 5.40
CA MET A 128 15.29 -12.64 4.29
C MET A 128 14.41 -13.71 3.65
N ILE A 129 13.11 -13.46 3.56
CA ILE A 129 12.12 -14.39 3.01
C ILE A 129 11.22 -13.64 2.04
N GLY A 130 11.10 -14.19 0.84
CA GLY A 130 10.09 -13.79 -0.13
C GLY A 130 10.45 -14.28 -1.53
N PRO A 131 9.54 -14.11 -2.50
CA PRO A 131 9.77 -14.58 -3.85
C PRO A 131 10.84 -13.74 -4.55
N ASP A 132 11.65 -14.40 -5.36
CA ASP A 132 12.46 -13.71 -6.36
C ASP A 132 11.54 -13.17 -7.45
N LYS A 133 11.57 -11.85 -7.66
CA LYS A 133 10.69 -11.17 -8.58
C LYS A 133 11.54 -10.26 -9.45
N GLN A 134 11.83 -10.73 -10.66
CA GLN A 134 12.51 -9.96 -11.70
C GLN A 134 11.73 -8.68 -12.05
#